data_AF-A0A3C0FB22-F1
#
_entry.id   AF-A0A3C0FB22-F1
#
_cell.length_a   1.000
_cell.length_b   1.000
_cell.length_c   1.000
_cell.angle_alpha   90.00
_cell.angle_beta   90.00
_cell.angle_gamma   90.00
#
_symmetry.space_group_name_H-M   'P 1'
#
loop_
_entity.id
_entity.type
_entity.pdbx_description
1 polymer ?
#
loop_
_entity_poly.entity_id
_entity_poly.type
_entity_poly.pdbx_seq_one_letter_code
_entity_poly.pdbx_strand_id
1 'polypeptide(L)'
;MKKPAVLLLTVLLLWPAMAGALATPPAHARFRLGNEVFLERYRHLVAGKRVGLITNQSGVNGRGQSLVDIFAADAGINLRALYAPEHGIDGKAAAGAYVESYVHPVLGIPVYSLYGRTRRPTAAMLAGVDVLVFDMQDIGARTYTFISTMQYAMAAAREHGLPFIVLDRPNPLGGVIVEGPVLEEGYQSFLGVDILPLAHGMTIGELAQYFNRLIGAELTVVRMEGYTREMLFQDTGLTWVQTSPNIPHLASAFGYLATGLASGSGVVQADQFTWVGGAGLQSTRFAALLNGAGLPGVTFAPEDRGTLGGARLTITDYRRFNPARTGLHMLFLARSQWQFPVPRSGPAPHQRTMFDRHMGSGQVARWLEENLSPQAGEQRYQAGLQAFRKVREQYLLYGFRGEGGQPSLVVNGHNVHLPVRPFIANDRTLVPVRALAQQLGAQVTWIGQERAVVIERDGTTIRLVIGSSQAVVNGFAYRLDAAPIIRHDRAMLPVRFVSEHLGARVDWCRATYAVVVSTAGAGR
;
A
#
# COMPACT_ATOMS: atom_id res chain seq x y z
N MET A 1 60.87 61.96 -14.93
CA MET A 1 59.63 61.29 -15.39
C MET A 1 59.83 59.78 -15.33
N LYS A 2 58.99 59.09 -14.53
CA LYS A 2 58.68 57.64 -14.51
C LYS A 2 59.84 56.68 -14.15
N LYS A 3 59.75 55.66 -13.28
CA LYS A 3 58.87 55.15 -12.20
C LYS A 3 59.75 54.04 -11.54
N PRO A 4 59.83 53.86 -10.20
CA PRO A 4 60.47 52.67 -9.65
C PRO A 4 59.49 51.49 -9.55
N ALA A 5 60.02 50.28 -9.71
CA ALA A 5 59.30 49.02 -9.67
C ALA A 5 58.75 48.73 -8.26
N VAL A 6 57.46 48.41 -8.18
CA VAL A 6 56.82 47.91 -6.95
C VAL A 6 56.78 46.38 -7.05
N LEU A 7 57.53 45.75 -6.14
CA LEU A 7 57.54 44.31 -5.90
C LEU A 7 56.27 43.94 -5.11
N LEU A 8 55.32 43.22 -5.71
CA LEU A 8 54.15 42.70 -5.01
C LEU A 8 54.56 41.41 -4.26
N LEU A 9 54.57 41.48 -2.93
CA LEU A 9 54.68 40.32 -2.05
C LEU A 9 53.30 39.64 -1.95
N THR A 10 53.11 38.49 -2.60
CA THR A 10 51.94 37.62 -2.37
C THR A 10 52.17 36.77 -1.11
N VAL A 11 51.47 37.12 -0.03
CA VAL A 11 51.36 36.30 1.18
C VAL A 11 50.37 35.16 0.92
N LEU A 12 50.87 33.93 0.83
CA LEU A 12 50.08 32.70 0.79
C LEU A 12 49.66 32.33 2.22
N LEU A 13 48.42 32.64 2.59
CA LEU A 13 47.77 32.11 3.80
C LEU A 13 47.26 30.68 3.51
N LEU A 14 47.99 29.68 4.00
CA LEU A 14 47.58 28.28 4.02
C LEU A 14 46.49 28.09 5.09
N TRP A 15 45.24 27.95 4.66
CA TRP A 15 44.14 27.48 5.51
C TRP A 15 44.10 25.94 5.46
N PRO A 16 44.18 25.21 6.58
CA PRO A 16 44.00 23.76 6.56
C PRO A 16 42.53 23.46 6.29
N ALA A 17 42.23 22.90 5.12
CA ALA A 17 40.94 22.33 4.82
C ALA A 17 40.76 21.06 5.68
N MET A 18 40.07 21.19 6.82
CA MET A 18 39.50 20.04 7.50
C MET A 18 38.39 19.49 6.60
N ALA A 19 38.73 18.49 5.80
CA ALA A 19 37.77 17.64 5.13
C ALA A 19 37.00 16.87 6.21
N GLY A 20 35.89 17.45 6.68
CA GLY A 20 34.86 16.69 7.36
C GLY A 20 34.37 15.63 6.37
N ALA A 21 34.71 14.37 6.62
CA ALA A 21 34.10 13.26 5.93
C ALA A 21 32.60 13.35 6.19
N LEU A 22 31.86 13.83 5.17
CA LEU A 22 30.41 13.73 5.14
C LEU A 22 30.11 12.24 5.26
N ALA A 23 29.65 11.83 6.45
CA ALA A 23 29.16 10.48 6.66
C ALA A 23 28.11 10.24 5.58
N THR A 24 28.41 9.31 4.68
CA THR A 24 27.46 8.82 3.70
C THR A 24 26.24 8.33 4.48
N PRO A 25 25.03 8.83 4.21
CA PRO A 25 23.85 8.30 4.86
C PRO A 25 23.81 6.79 4.61
N PRO A 26 23.40 5.97 5.59
CA PRO A 26 23.36 4.52 5.43
C PRO A 26 22.57 4.23 4.16
N ALA A 27 23.15 3.42 3.27
CA ALA A 27 22.52 3.05 2.02
C ALA A 27 21.10 2.53 2.33
N HIS A 28 20.08 3.32 1.99
CA HIS A 28 18.73 2.81 1.95
C HIS A 28 18.80 1.54 1.11
N ALA A 29 18.35 0.40 1.65
CA ALA A 29 18.23 -0.83 0.88
C ALA A 29 17.54 -0.47 -0.43
N ARG A 30 18.26 -0.57 -1.55
CA ARG A 30 17.82 -0.05 -2.84
C ARG A 30 16.50 -0.73 -3.19
N PHE A 31 15.42 0.05 -3.29
CA PHE A 31 14.13 -0.46 -3.76
C PHE A 31 14.32 -1.04 -5.18
N ARG A 32 13.73 -2.21 -5.44
CA ARG A 32 13.76 -2.85 -6.76
C ARG A 32 12.42 -3.45 -7.12
N LEU A 33 12.03 -3.25 -8.38
CA LEU A 33 10.79 -3.79 -8.93
C LEU A 33 10.89 -5.30 -9.14
N GLY A 34 9.74 -5.98 -9.16
CA GLY A 34 9.68 -7.41 -9.45
C GLY A 34 10.32 -7.77 -10.79
N ASN A 35 10.24 -6.89 -11.80
CA ASN A 35 10.86 -7.12 -13.11
C ASN A 35 12.40 -7.05 -13.08
N GLU A 36 12.99 -6.20 -12.23
CA GLU A 36 14.45 -6.13 -12.04
C GLU A 36 14.96 -7.34 -11.25
N VAL A 37 14.20 -7.78 -10.24
CA VAL A 37 14.49 -8.98 -9.46
C VAL A 37 14.36 -10.23 -10.34
N PHE A 38 13.36 -10.25 -11.22
CA PHE A 38 13.14 -11.34 -12.17
C PHE A 38 14.32 -11.51 -13.12
N LEU A 39 14.74 -10.43 -13.78
CA LEU A 39 15.84 -10.47 -14.75
C LEU A 39 17.15 -10.93 -14.12
N GLU A 40 17.40 -10.57 -12.84
CA GLU A 40 18.61 -10.97 -12.12
C GLU A 40 18.57 -12.41 -11.63
N ARG A 41 17.46 -12.87 -11.04
CA ARG A 41 17.44 -14.12 -10.24
C ARG A 41 16.47 -15.18 -10.74
N TYR A 42 15.42 -14.78 -11.45
CA TYR A 42 14.31 -15.68 -11.83
C TYR A 42 14.15 -15.84 -13.35
N ARG A 43 15.10 -15.35 -14.14
CA ARG A 43 15.11 -15.51 -15.59
C ARG A 43 15.02 -16.98 -16.05
N HIS A 44 15.52 -17.91 -15.24
CA HIS A 44 15.41 -19.35 -15.50
C HIS A 44 13.95 -19.84 -15.61
N LEU A 45 12.97 -19.13 -15.03
CA LEU A 45 11.55 -19.50 -15.09
C LEU A 45 10.97 -19.45 -16.51
N VAL A 46 11.60 -18.68 -17.41
CA VAL A 46 11.20 -18.52 -18.81
C VAL A 46 12.20 -19.11 -19.80
N ALA A 47 13.30 -19.69 -19.33
CA ALA A 47 14.33 -20.27 -20.20
C ALA A 47 13.74 -21.41 -21.06
N GLY A 48 13.96 -21.33 -22.38
CA GLY A 48 13.44 -22.31 -23.34
C GLY A 48 11.93 -22.26 -23.59
N LYS A 49 11.18 -21.36 -22.93
CA LYS A 49 9.72 -21.23 -23.05
C LYS A 49 9.33 -20.10 -24.00
N ARG A 50 8.24 -20.27 -24.75
CA ARG A 50 7.59 -19.21 -25.52
C ARG A 50 6.83 -18.28 -24.57
N VAL A 51 7.29 -17.04 -24.41
CA VAL A 51 6.77 -16.10 -23.42
C VAL A 51 5.63 -15.27 -24.01
N GLY A 52 4.49 -15.27 -23.33
CA GLY A 52 3.44 -14.28 -23.52
C GLY A 52 3.53 -13.19 -22.45
N LEU A 53 3.68 -11.93 -22.85
CA LEU A 53 3.80 -10.81 -21.91
C LEU A 53 2.52 -9.97 -21.88
N ILE A 54 1.87 -9.95 -20.72
CA ILE A 54 0.71 -9.10 -20.42
C ILE A 54 1.25 -7.80 -19.81
N THR A 55 1.22 -6.73 -20.59
CA THR A 55 1.85 -5.47 -20.20
C THR A 55 1.21 -4.27 -20.89
N ASN A 56 1.71 -3.08 -20.57
CA ASN A 56 1.43 -1.82 -21.24
C ASN A 56 2.61 -0.85 -21.03
N GLN A 57 2.43 0.44 -21.33
CA GLN A 57 3.47 1.47 -21.23
C GLN A 57 4.05 1.65 -19.83
N SER A 58 3.33 1.23 -18.79
CA SER A 58 3.83 1.29 -17.41
C SER A 58 4.78 0.12 -17.05
N GLY A 59 4.85 -0.90 -17.91
CA GLY A 59 5.75 -2.05 -17.82
C GLY A 59 7.20 -1.67 -18.07
N VAL A 60 7.78 -0.79 -17.25
CA VAL A 60 9.18 -0.34 -17.32
C VAL A 60 9.96 -0.73 -16.07
N ASN A 61 11.29 -0.84 -16.17
CA ASN A 61 12.17 -1.02 -15.01
C ASN A 61 12.43 0.31 -14.26
N GLY A 62 13.25 0.30 -13.21
CA GLY A 62 13.58 1.50 -12.43
C GLY A 62 14.34 2.59 -13.19
N ARG A 63 14.79 2.30 -14.42
CA ARG A 63 15.42 3.26 -15.34
C ARG A 63 14.48 3.74 -16.45
N GLY A 64 13.21 3.37 -16.41
CA GLY A 64 12.22 3.73 -17.44
C GLY A 64 12.35 2.93 -18.75
N GLN A 65 13.13 1.84 -18.78
CA GLN A 65 13.25 1.00 -19.96
C GLN A 65 12.09 0.01 -20.04
N SER A 66 11.42 -0.06 -21.20
CA SER A 66 10.31 -0.97 -21.48
C SER A 66 10.69 -2.43 -21.30
N LEU A 67 9.86 -3.20 -20.58
CA LEU A 67 10.04 -4.63 -20.43
C LEU A 67 9.85 -5.38 -21.76
N VAL A 68 9.02 -4.86 -22.66
CA VAL A 68 8.88 -5.37 -24.03
C VAL A 68 10.23 -5.30 -24.74
N ASP A 69 10.90 -4.15 -24.67
CA ASP A 69 12.20 -3.95 -25.33
C ASP A 69 13.30 -4.77 -24.66
N ILE A 70 13.28 -4.86 -23.33
CA ILE A 70 14.23 -5.68 -22.57
C ILE A 70 14.08 -7.16 -22.96
N PHE A 71 12.87 -7.69 -23.02
CA PHE A 71 12.64 -9.09 -23.40
C PHE A 71 12.99 -9.34 -24.86
N ALA A 72 12.68 -8.39 -25.76
CA ALA A 72 13.01 -8.51 -27.18
C ALA A 72 14.52 -8.47 -27.46
N ALA A 73 15.27 -7.66 -26.70
CA ALA A 73 16.73 -7.55 -26.83
C ALA A 73 17.49 -8.74 -26.22
N ASP A 74 16.80 -9.59 -25.45
CA ASP A 74 17.43 -10.61 -24.64
C ASP A 74 17.34 -12.01 -25.28
N ALA A 75 18.44 -12.46 -25.90
CA ALA A 75 18.47 -13.67 -26.72
C ALA A 75 18.06 -14.98 -26.00
N GLY A 76 18.09 -15.01 -24.66
CA GLY A 76 17.61 -16.17 -23.90
C GLY A 76 16.16 -16.05 -23.42
N ILE A 77 15.42 -15.04 -23.85
CA ILE A 77 13.96 -14.89 -23.64
C ILE A 77 13.28 -14.97 -25.01
N ASN A 78 12.42 -15.97 -25.18
CA ASN A 78 11.70 -16.19 -26.44
C ASN A 78 10.32 -15.52 -26.39
N LEU A 79 10.28 -14.19 -26.50
CA LEU A 79 9.03 -13.40 -26.50
C LEU A 79 8.21 -13.69 -27.78
N ARG A 80 6.96 -14.14 -27.62
CA ARG A 80 6.11 -14.61 -28.73
C ARG A 80 4.77 -13.91 -28.87
N ALA A 81 4.26 -13.29 -27.82
CA ALA A 81 3.01 -12.54 -27.88
C ALA A 81 2.98 -11.45 -26.82
N LEU A 82 2.32 -10.34 -27.15
CA LEU A 82 1.94 -9.30 -26.20
C LEU A 82 0.43 -9.34 -25.97
N TYR A 83 0.00 -9.03 -24.75
CA TYR A 83 -1.40 -8.94 -24.38
C TYR A 83 -1.63 -7.59 -23.70
N ALA A 84 -2.37 -6.71 -24.36
CA ALA A 84 -2.60 -5.35 -23.90
C ALA A 84 -3.95 -5.24 -23.18
N PRO A 85 -4.04 -4.55 -22.03
CA PRO A 85 -5.29 -4.34 -21.30
C PRO A 85 -6.15 -3.23 -21.94
N GLU A 86 -7.07 -2.66 -21.15
CA GLU A 86 -7.66 -1.35 -21.43
C GLU A 86 -6.59 -0.29 -21.71
N HIS A 87 -6.86 0.63 -22.65
CA HIS A 87 -5.94 1.66 -23.16
C HIS A 87 -4.84 1.19 -24.14
N GLY A 88 -4.71 -0.12 -24.38
CA GLY A 88 -3.73 -0.68 -25.32
C GLY A 88 -2.30 -0.75 -24.75
N ILE A 89 -1.34 -1.13 -25.60
CA ILE A 89 0.05 -1.35 -25.17
C ILE A 89 0.77 -0.03 -24.83
N ASP A 90 0.35 1.09 -25.44
CA ASP A 90 0.98 2.41 -25.28
C ASP A 90 0.20 3.34 -24.31
N GLY A 91 -0.96 2.89 -23.84
CA GLY A 91 -1.79 3.61 -22.86
C GLY A 91 -2.47 4.86 -23.39
N LYS A 92 -2.59 5.03 -24.71
CA LYS A 92 -3.14 6.25 -25.32
C LYS A 92 -4.61 6.16 -25.65
N ALA A 93 -5.18 4.96 -25.77
CA ALA A 93 -6.59 4.82 -26.10
C ALA A 93 -7.50 5.32 -24.96
N ALA A 94 -8.59 6.00 -25.32
CA ALA A 94 -9.54 6.56 -24.35
C ALA A 94 -10.18 5.47 -23.47
N ALA A 95 -10.65 5.85 -22.28
CA ALA A 95 -11.37 4.94 -21.39
C ALA A 95 -12.62 4.38 -22.09
N GLY A 96 -12.84 3.06 -21.99
CA GLY A 96 -13.94 2.39 -22.70
C GLY A 96 -13.70 2.15 -24.20
N ALA A 97 -12.65 2.71 -24.82
CA ALA A 97 -12.37 2.50 -26.23
C ALA A 97 -11.78 1.10 -26.48
N TYR A 98 -12.24 0.45 -27.55
CA TYR A 98 -11.68 -0.81 -28.01
C TYR A 98 -10.45 -0.55 -28.89
N VAL A 99 -9.36 -1.27 -28.61
CA VAL A 99 -8.17 -1.33 -29.46
C VAL A 99 -8.15 -2.71 -30.11
N GLU A 100 -8.01 -2.78 -31.43
CA GLU A 100 -7.97 -4.06 -32.15
C GLU A 100 -6.63 -4.79 -31.92
N SER A 101 -6.63 -6.11 -32.12
CA SER A 101 -5.39 -6.89 -32.12
C SER A 101 -4.62 -6.65 -33.42
N TYR A 102 -3.29 -6.63 -33.35
CA TYR A 102 -2.43 -6.33 -34.50
C TYR A 102 -1.10 -7.09 -34.41
N VAL A 103 -0.29 -7.03 -35.47
CA VAL A 103 1.08 -7.55 -35.46
C VAL A 103 2.02 -6.40 -35.11
N HIS A 104 2.86 -6.59 -34.10
CA HIS A 104 3.82 -5.58 -33.66
C HIS A 104 4.73 -5.19 -34.83
N PRO A 105 4.81 -3.91 -35.24
CA PRO A 105 5.44 -3.52 -36.49
C PRO A 105 6.94 -3.80 -36.54
N VAL A 106 7.61 -3.73 -35.39
CA VAL A 106 9.06 -4.02 -35.27
C VAL A 106 9.34 -5.49 -34.96
N LEU A 107 8.69 -6.05 -33.94
CA LEU A 107 8.96 -7.40 -33.44
C LEU A 107 8.33 -8.52 -34.28
N GLY A 108 7.33 -8.22 -35.12
CA GLY A 108 6.64 -9.24 -35.94
C GLY A 108 5.81 -10.26 -35.14
N ILE A 109 5.58 -10.02 -33.85
CA ILE A 109 4.78 -10.87 -32.96
C ILE A 109 3.35 -10.32 -32.78
N PRO A 110 2.34 -11.16 -32.51
CA PRO A 110 0.99 -10.68 -32.24
C PRO A 110 0.91 -9.84 -30.96
N VAL A 111 0.09 -8.80 -31.03
CA VAL A 111 -0.38 -7.98 -29.90
C VAL A 111 -1.89 -8.19 -29.79
N TYR A 112 -2.32 -8.91 -28.76
CA TYR A 112 -3.71 -9.20 -28.50
C TYR A 112 -4.34 -8.16 -27.57
N SER A 113 -5.52 -7.69 -27.92
CA SER A 113 -6.32 -6.83 -27.04
C SER A 113 -7.12 -7.67 -26.06
N LEU A 114 -6.90 -7.41 -24.77
CA LEU A 114 -7.66 -7.98 -23.65
C LEU A 114 -8.75 -7.00 -23.15
N TYR A 115 -9.38 -6.29 -24.07
CA TYR A 115 -10.47 -5.35 -23.76
C TYR A 115 -11.66 -5.50 -24.73
N GLY A 116 -12.78 -4.84 -24.42
CA GLY A 116 -14.00 -4.91 -25.23
C GLY A 116 -14.61 -6.32 -25.26
N ARG A 117 -14.68 -6.92 -26.45
CA ARG A 117 -15.30 -8.24 -26.66
C ARG A 117 -14.48 -9.39 -26.08
N THR A 118 -13.18 -9.19 -25.89
CA THR A 118 -12.25 -10.23 -25.46
C THR A 118 -11.46 -9.73 -24.27
N ARG A 119 -12.01 -9.88 -23.06
CA ARG A 119 -11.31 -9.48 -21.81
C ARG A 119 -10.48 -10.59 -21.19
N ARG A 120 -10.63 -11.80 -21.71
CA ARG A 120 -9.98 -13.03 -21.27
C ARG A 120 -9.21 -13.61 -22.46
N PRO A 121 -7.93 -13.99 -22.32
CA PRO A 121 -7.21 -14.66 -23.39
C PRO A 121 -7.97 -15.91 -23.86
N THR A 122 -8.10 -16.08 -25.17
CA THR A 122 -8.73 -17.27 -25.77
C THR A 122 -7.70 -18.36 -26.00
N ALA A 123 -8.14 -19.61 -26.19
CA ALA A 123 -7.26 -20.72 -26.54
C ALA A 123 -6.38 -20.41 -27.77
N ALA A 124 -6.93 -19.75 -28.79
CA ALA A 124 -6.19 -19.37 -30.00
C ALA A 124 -5.08 -18.34 -29.69
N MET A 125 -5.35 -17.38 -28.80
CA MET A 125 -4.35 -16.41 -28.36
C MET A 125 -3.23 -17.05 -27.53
N LEU A 126 -3.49 -18.21 -26.92
CA LEU A 126 -2.56 -18.93 -26.03
C LEU A 126 -1.77 -20.06 -26.72
N ALA A 127 -2.19 -20.52 -27.90
CA ALA A 127 -1.56 -21.67 -28.58
C ALA A 127 -0.05 -21.51 -28.88
N GLY A 128 0.41 -20.26 -28.97
CA GLY A 128 1.81 -19.90 -29.27
C GLY A 128 2.70 -19.69 -28.06
N VAL A 129 2.20 -19.85 -26.82
CA VAL A 129 2.94 -19.52 -25.59
C VAL A 129 2.96 -20.69 -24.61
N ASP A 130 4.02 -20.77 -23.81
CA ASP A 130 4.24 -21.80 -22.78
C ASP A 130 4.22 -21.22 -21.36
N VAL A 131 4.24 -19.90 -21.22
CA VAL A 131 4.20 -19.17 -19.94
C VAL A 131 3.64 -17.77 -20.16
N LEU A 132 2.81 -17.30 -19.24
CA LEU A 132 2.36 -15.91 -19.19
C LEU A 132 3.12 -15.14 -18.10
N VAL A 133 3.59 -13.95 -18.45
CA VAL A 133 4.23 -13.00 -17.53
C VAL A 133 3.37 -11.74 -17.47
N PHE A 134 3.07 -11.26 -16.28
CA PHE A 134 2.29 -10.04 -16.04
C PHE A 134 3.16 -8.94 -15.42
N ASP A 135 3.21 -7.77 -16.05
CA ASP A 135 3.96 -6.60 -15.56
C ASP A 135 3.27 -5.29 -15.93
N MET A 136 2.49 -4.71 -15.00
CA MET A 136 1.80 -3.42 -15.18
C MET A 136 1.59 -2.69 -13.86
N GLN A 137 1.78 -1.36 -13.84
CA GLN A 137 1.52 -0.52 -12.69
C GLN A 137 0.01 -0.27 -12.52
N ASP A 138 -0.54 -0.72 -11.40
CA ASP A 138 -1.91 -0.43 -10.96
C ASP A 138 -1.98 0.86 -10.10
N ILE A 139 -3.17 1.26 -9.66
CA ILE A 139 -3.38 2.49 -8.86
C ILE A 139 -3.92 2.27 -7.43
N GLY A 140 -4.08 1.03 -6.97
CA GLY A 140 -4.59 0.69 -5.65
C GLY A 140 -6.12 0.74 -5.51
N ALA A 141 -6.85 0.69 -6.63
CA ALA A 141 -8.30 0.82 -6.70
C ALA A 141 -8.95 -0.41 -7.31
N ARG A 142 -9.99 -0.96 -6.65
CA ARG A 142 -10.73 -2.14 -7.14
C ARG A 142 -11.27 -1.99 -8.56
N THR A 143 -11.72 -0.78 -8.90
CA THR A 143 -12.35 -0.49 -10.19
C THR A 143 -11.35 -0.25 -11.33
N TYR A 144 -10.04 -0.24 -11.04
CA TYR A 144 -9.02 -0.08 -12.06
C TYR A 144 -8.69 -1.43 -12.71
N THR A 145 -9.06 -1.59 -13.97
CA THR A 145 -9.31 -2.90 -14.62
C THR A 145 -8.07 -3.74 -14.95
N PHE A 146 -6.86 -3.24 -14.65
CA PHE A 146 -5.63 -4.02 -14.85
C PHE A 146 -5.60 -5.25 -13.94
N ILE A 147 -6.07 -5.15 -12.69
CA ILE A 147 -6.17 -6.29 -11.78
C ILE A 147 -7.25 -7.29 -12.24
N SER A 148 -8.30 -6.81 -12.90
CA SER A 148 -9.32 -7.66 -13.52
C SER A 148 -8.78 -8.41 -14.72
N THR A 149 -7.95 -7.75 -15.53
CA THR A 149 -7.23 -8.34 -16.66
C THR A 149 -6.29 -9.45 -16.16
N MET A 150 -5.56 -9.20 -15.07
CA MET A 150 -4.72 -10.20 -14.42
C MET A 150 -5.53 -11.43 -13.99
N GLN A 151 -6.64 -11.23 -13.29
CA GLN A 151 -7.50 -12.31 -12.82
C GLN A 151 -8.01 -13.18 -13.98
N TYR A 152 -8.52 -12.55 -15.05
CA TYR A 152 -9.05 -13.27 -16.22
C TYR A 152 -7.95 -14.05 -16.94
N ALA A 153 -6.76 -13.47 -17.06
CA ALA A 153 -5.61 -14.14 -17.66
C ALA A 153 -5.09 -15.29 -16.80
N MET A 154 -5.06 -15.14 -15.47
CA MET A 154 -4.72 -16.24 -14.55
C MET A 154 -5.71 -17.41 -14.67
N ALA A 155 -7.01 -17.11 -14.75
CA ALA A 155 -8.04 -18.13 -14.94
C ALA A 155 -7.88 -18.84 -16.29
N ALA A 156 -7.57 -18.11 -17.37
CA ALA A 156 -7.27 -18.72 -18.68
C ALA A 156 -6.00 -19.58 -18.64
N ALA A 157 -4.95 -19.11 -17.95
CA ALA A 157 -3.71 -19.86 -17.78
C ALA A 157 -3.94 -21.18 -17.04
N ARG A 158 -4.75 -21.18 -15.97
CA ARG A 158 -5.16 -22.40 -15.26
C ARG A 158 -5.89 -23.39 -16.18
N GLU A 159 -6.85 -22.93 -16.97
CA GLU A 159 -7.61 -23.79 -17.90
C GLU A 159 -6.71 -24.45 -18.96
N HIS A 160 -5.63 -23.77 -19.36
CA HIS A 160 -4.71 -24.24 -20.39
C HIS A 160 -3.40 -24.84 -19.85
N GLY A 161 -3.28 -25.01 -18.52
CA GLY A 161 -2.07 -25.56 -17.90
C GLY A 161 -0.81 -24.71 -18.09
N LEU A 162 -0.96 -23.40 -18.26
CA LEU A 162 0.15 -22.46 -18.42
C LEU A 162 0.60 -21.93 -17.04
N PRO A 163 1.91 -21.96 -16.72
CA PRO A 163 2.46 -21.21 -15.62
C PRO A 163 2.20 -19.71 -15.79
N PHE A 164 1.89 -19.04 -14.68
CA PHE A 164 1.62 -17.61 -14.64
C PHE A 164 2.58 -16.91 -13.69
N ILE A 165 3.34 -15.94 -14.19
CA ILE A 165 4.36 -15.21 -13.43
C ILE A 165 3.91 -13.77 -13.27
N VAL A 166 3.81 -13.28 -12.03
CA VAL A 166 3.52 -11.86 -11.74
C VAL A 166 4.80 -11.18 -11.29
N LEU A 167 5.20 -10.14 -12.02
CA LEU A 167 6.29 -9.25 -11.65
C LEU A 167 5.73 -8.13 -10.80
N ASP A 168 5.94 -8.21 -9.49
CA ASP A 168 5.21 -7.38 -8.55
C ASP A 168 5.63 -5.89 -8.61
N ARG A 169 4.69 -5.01 -8.30
CA ARG A 169 4.81 -3.54 -8.37
C ARG A 169 4.18 -2.86 -7.15
N PRO A 170 4.65 -1.67 -6.78
CA PRO A 170 4.16 -0.98 -5.59
C PRO A 170 2.70 -0.58 -5.78
N ASN A 171 1.87 -0.77 -4.75
CA ASN A 171 0.59 -0.08 -4.68
C ASN A 171 0.88 1.41 -4.42
N PRO A 172 0.47 2.36 -5.28
CA PRO A 172 0.90 3.74 -5.15
C PRO A 172 0.30 4.45 -3.93
N LEU A 173 -0.84 3.97 -3.43
CA LEU A 173 -1.48 4.42 -2.19
C LEU A 173 -0.89 3.74 -0.94
N GLY A 174 0.08 2.84 -1.12
CA GLY A 174 0.64 1.99 -0.08
C GLY A 174 -0.24 0.81 0.31
N GLY A 175 0.24 0.00 1.25
CA GLY A 175 -0.46 -1.14 1.83
C GLY A 175 -1.25 -0.84 3.11
N VAL A 176 -1.20 0.40 3.62
CA VAL A 176 -1.87 0.80 4.88
C VAL A 176 -3.35 1.11 4.65
N ILE A 177 -3.67 1.81 3.56
CA ILE A 177 -5.03 2.26 3.27
C ILE A 177 -5.86 1.07 2.79
N VAL A 178 -6.89 0.74 3.57
CA VAL A 178 -7.92 -0.27 3.24
C VAL A 178 -9.25 0.36 3.59
N GLU A 179 -10.05 0.68 2.59
CA GLU A 179 -11.16 1.60 2.82
C GLU A 179 -12.29 1.43 1.81
N GLY A 180 -13.50 1.68 2.30
CA GLY A 180 -14.73 1.79 1.52
C GLY A 180 -15.55 0.49 1.44
N PRO A 181 -16.75 0.56 0.85
CA PRO A 181 -17.64 -0.57 0.66
C PRO A 181 -16.95 -1.77 0.00
N VAL A 182 -17.09 -2.92 0.64
CA VAL A 182 -16.60 -4.20 0.11
C VAL A 182 -17.59 -4.73 -0.91
N LEU A 183 -17.06 -5.22 -2.04
CA LEU A 183 -17.88 -5.83 -3.08
C LEU A 183 -18.65 -7.02 -2.52
N GLU A 184 -19.94 -7.10 -2.81
CA GLU A 184 -20.82 -8.19 -2.39
C GLU A 184 -20.88 -9.31 -3.42
N GLU A 185 -21.09 -10.53 -2.92
CA GLU A 185 -21.34 -11.67 -3.77
C GLU A 185 -22.50 -11.40 -4.73
N GLY A 186 -22.36 -11.89 -5.95
CA GLY A 186 -23.21 -11.55 -7.05
C GLY A 186 -22.76 -10.29 -7.78
N TYR A 187 -22.25 -9.22 -7.13
CA TYR A 187 -21.91 -7.92 -7.77
C TYR A 187 -20.62 -7.94 -8.62
N GLN A 188 -19.96 -9.09 -8.72
CA GLN A 188 -18.74 -9.22 -9.49
C GLN A 188 -18.94 -8.83 -10.96
N SER A 189 -17.96 -8.11 -11.48
CA SER A 189 -17.90 -7.67 -12.88
C SER A 189 -16.46 -7.37 -13.26
N PHE A 190 -16.22 -6.86 -14.46
CA PHE A 190 -14.87 -6.42 -14.84
C PHE A 190 -14.35 -5.23 -14.02
N LEU A 191 -15.22 -4.49 -13.31
CA LEU A 191 -14.85 -3.42 -12.37
C LEU A 191 -14.62 -3.92 -10.93
N GLY A 192 -14.74 -5.22 -10.71
CA GLY A 192 -14.60 -5.83 -9.39
C GLY A 192 -14.75 -7.33 -9.52
N VAL A 193 -13.63 -8.03 -9.74
CA VAL A 193 -13.61 -9.47 -10.05
C VAL A 193 -13.70 -10.36 -8.81
N ASP A 194 -13.56 -9.79 -7.62
CA ASP A 194 -13.53 -10.49 -6.34
C ASP A 194 -13.97 -9.55 -5.21
N ILE A 195 -14.12 -10.11 -4.00
CA ILE A 195 -14.57 -9.45 -2.77
C ILE A 195 -13.49 -8.50 -2.24
N LEU A 196 -13.38 -7.32 -2.86
CA LEU A 196 -12.44 -6.26 -2.49
C LEU A 196 -13.17 -5.00 -2.03
N PRO A 197 -12.65 -4.22 -1.07
CA PRO A 197 -13.06 -2.83 -0.84
C PRO A 197 -12.60 -1.92 -1.98
N LEU A 198 -13.06 -0.66 -2.00
CA LEU A 198 -12.65 0.34 -3.00
C LEU A 198 -11.13 0.52 -3.04
N ALA A 199 -10.51 0.82 -1.88
CA ALA A 199 -9.07 0.78 -1.69
C ALA A 199 -8.68 -0.52 -1.00
N HIS A 200 -8.00 -1.42 -1.72
CA HIS A 200 -7.66 -2.77 -1.22
C HIS A 200 -6.36 -2.81 -0.42
N GLY A 201 -5.45 -1.86 -0.65
CA GLY A 201 -4.15 -1.78 0.02
C GLY A 201 -3.29 -3.02 -0.18
N MET A 202 -3.29 -3.61 -1.37
CA MET A 202 -2.50 -4.80 -1.72
C MET A 202 -1.74 -4.51 -3.00
N THR A 203 -0.55 -5.10 -3.17
CA THR A 203 0.17 -5.06 -4.46
C THR A 203 -0.48 -5.99 -5.48
N ILE A 204 -0.10 -5.89 -6.75
CA ILE A 204 -0.60 -6.83 -7.77
C ILE A 204 -0.16 -8.28 -7.49
N GLY A 205 1.00 -8.50 -6.90
CA GLY A 205 1.47 -9.83 -6.49
C GLY A 205 0.68 -10.40 -5.30
N GLU A 206 0.34 -9.57 -4.31
CA GLU A 206 -0.54 -9.94 -3.21
C GLU A 206 -1.97 -10.23 -3.72
N LEU A 207 -2.47 -9.40 -4.65
CA LEU A 207 -3.78 -9.61 -5.30
C LEU A 207 -3.80 -10.88 -6.15
N ALA A 208 -2.71 -11.20 -6.86
CA ALA A 208 -2.61 -12.44 -7.61
C ALA A 208 -2.76 -13.64 -6.67
N GLN A 209 -2.07 -13.67 -5.53
CA GLN A 209 -2.25 -14.74 -4.54
C GLN A 209 -3.67 -14.78 -3.97
N TYR A 210 -4.24 -13.60 -3.68
CA TYR A 210 -5.61 -13.48 -3.22
C TYR A 210 -6.57 -14.13 -4.23
N PHE A 211 -6.56 -13.70 -5.49
CA PHE A 211 -7.40 -14.28 -6.55
C PHE A 211 -7.12 -15.76 -6.77
N ASN A 212 -5.87 -16.20 -6.61
CA ASN A 212 -5.49 -17.58 -6.83
C ASN A 212 -6.14 -18.56 -5.85
N ARG A 213 -6.65 -18.09 -4.70
CA ARG A 213 -7.40 -18.95 -3.76
C ARG A 213 -8.62 -19.60 -4.41
N LEU A 214 -9.21 -18.95 -5.43
CA LEU A 214 -10.37 -19.46 -6.17
C LEU A 214 -9.99 -20.05 -7.54
N ILE A 215 -8.88 -19.59 -8.12
CA ILE A 215 -8.46 -20.01 -9.47
C ILE A 215 -7.61 -21.29 -9.42
N GLY A 216 -6.65 -21.36 -8.51
CA GLY A 216 -5.69 -22.47 -8.42
C GLY A 216 -4.68 -22.55 -9.57
N ALA A 217 -4.33 -21.44 -10.24
CA ALA A 217 -3.28 -21.41 -11.27
C ALA A 217 -1.90 -21.78 -10.70
N GLU A 218 -1.02 -22.29 -11.57
CA GLU A 218 0.42 -22.43 -11.27
C GLU A 218 1.06 -21.04 -11.24
N LEU A 219 0.93 -20.37 -10.10
CA LEU A 219 1.31 -18.97 -9.90
C LEU A 219 2.70 -18.87 -9.29
N THR A 220 3.57 -18.06 -9.91
CA THR A 220 4.79 -17.54 -9.30
C THR A 220 4.69 -16.02 -9.16
N VAL A 221 4.91 -15.49 -7.96
CA VAL A 221 5.01 -14.05 -7.74
C VAL A 221 6.47 -13.67 -7.49
N VAL A 222 7.04 -12.85 -8.36
CA VAL A 222 8.37 -12.27 -8.17
C VAL A 222 8.23 -10.99 -7.34
N ARG A 223 8.58 -11.11 -6.06
CA ARG A 223 8.51 -10.01 -5.08
C ARG A 223 9.46 -8.87 -5.43
N MET A 224 9.04 -7.66 -5.07
CA MET A 224 9.92 -6.49 -4.98
C MET A 224 10.93 -6.65 -3.84
N GLU A 225 12.05 -5.94 -3.93
CA GLU A 225 12.99 -5.76 -2.81
C GLU A 225 12.87 -4.35 -2.24
N GLY A 226 12.93 -4.22 -0.92
CA GLY A 226 12.90 -2.93 -0.23
C GLY A 226 11.51 -2.29 -0.08
N TYR A 227 10.44 -2.86 -0.65
CA TYR A 227 9.07 -2.38 -0.45
C TYR A 227 8.54 -2.72 0.96
N THR A 228 7.96 -1.74 1.64
CA THR A 228 7.17 -1.94 2.87
C THR A 228 5.79 -1.35 2.70
N ARG A 229 4.83 -1.79 3.52
CA ARG A 229 3.42 -1.38 3.38
C ARG A 229 3.18 0.13 3.54
N GLU A 230 4.06 0.85 4.24
CA GLU A 230 3.98 2.30 4.44
C GLU A 230 4.56 3.12 3.30
N MET A 231 5.26 2.46 2.36
CA MET A 231 5.78 3.14 1.20
C MET A 231 4.62 3.53 0.28
N LEU A 232 4.51 4.83 0.06
CA LEU A 232 3.77 5.38 -1.07
C LEU A 232 4.64 5.29 -2.33
N PHE A 233 4.07 5.48 -3.52
CA PHE A 233 4.85 5.43 -4.76
C PHE A 233 6.08 6.35 -4.72
N GLN A 234 5.90 7.58 -4.23
CA GLN A 234 6.97 8.58 -4.11
C GLN A 234 8.14 8.16 -3.20
N ASP A 235 7.94 7.21 -2.29
CA ASP A 235 8.99 6.71 -1.41
C ASP A 235 9.92 5.70 -2.11
N THR A 236 9.51 5.17 -3.27
CA THR A 236 10.28 4.18 -4.03
C THR A 236 11.43 4.82 -4.82
N GLY A 237 11.39 6.14 -5.03
CA GLY A 237 12.32 6.86 -5.90
C GLY A 237 12.09 6.63 -7.40
N LEU A 238 11.04 5.90 -7.79
CA LEU A 238 10.68 5.67 -9.19
C LEU A 238 10.03 6.89 -9.83
N THR A 239 10.20 7.04 -11.14
CA THR A 239 9.42 7.97 -11.96
C THR A 239 8.04 7.39 -12.25
N TRP A 240 6.99 8.18 -12.01
CA TRP A 240 5.63 7.80 -12.38
C TRP A 240 5.47 7.76 -13.90
N VAL A 241 5.04 6.62 -14.43
CA VAL A 241 4.63 6.49 -15.82
C VAL A 241 3.11 6.51 -15.86
N GLN A 242 2.54 7.35 -16.73
CA GLN A 242 1.11 7.43 -16.97
C GLN A 242 0.50 6.02 -17.13
N THR A 243 -0.53 5.69 -16.35
CA THR A 243 -1.20 4.38 -16.42
C THR A 243 -2.41 4.41 -17.35
N SER A 244 -3.04 5.58 -17.53
CA SER A 244 -4.12 5.83 -18.50
C SER A 244 -4.19 7.32 -18.85
N PRO A 245 -4.91 7.75 -19.92
CA PRO A 245 -5.00 9.16 -20.29
C PRO A 245 -5.49 10.11 -19.17
N ASN A 246 -6.32 9.61 -18.24
CA ASN A 246 -6.82 10.38 -17.10
C ASN A 246 -5.99 10.19 -15.81
N ILE A 247 -4.93 9.37 -15.85
CA ILE A 247 -3.97 9.18 -14.75
C ILE A 247 -2.53 9.49 -15.24
N PRO A 248 -2.25 10.71 -15.73
CA PRO A 248 -0.92 11.08 -16.18
C PRO A 248 0.06 11.36 -15.03
N HIS A 249 -0.47 11.66 -13.84
CA HIS A 249 0.32 12.07 -12.69
C HIS A 249 -0.04 11.25 -11.46
N LEU A 250 0.90 11.14 -10.50
CA LEU A 250 0.66 10.45 -9.24
C LEU A 250 -0.54 11.06 -8.47
N ALA A 251 -0.71 12.38 -8.51
CA ALA A 251 -1.87 13.04 -7.91
C ALA A 251 -3.21 12.51 -8.44
N SER A 252 -3.28 12.20 -9.75
CA SER A 252 -4.47 11.63 -10.38
C SER A 252 -4.76 10.21 -9.89
N ALA A 253 -3.73 9.41 -9.56
CA ALA A 253 -3.91 8.08 -8.99
C ALA A 253 -4.58 8.14 -7.60
N PHE A 254 -4.20 9.11 -6.77
CA PHE A 254 -4.86 9.37 -5.49
C PHE A 254 -6.25 9.99 -5.69
N GLY A 255 -6.37 10.96 -6.60
CA GLY A 255 -7.64 11.63 -6.91
C GLY A 255 -8.72 10.68 -7.42
N TYR A 256 -8.34 9.61 -8.12
CA TYR A 256 -9.26 8.65 -8.74
C TYR A 256 -10.32 8.12 -7.76
N LEU A 257 -9.91 7.62 -6.59
CA LEU A 257 -10.84 7.10 -5.59
C LEU A 257 -11.55 8.21 -4.80
N ALA A 258 -11.08 9.45 -4.86
CA ALA A 258 -11.75 10.58 -4.22
C ALA A 258 -12.87 11.15 -5.10
N THR A 259 -12.63 11.34 -6.40
CA THR A 259 -13.60 12.05 -7.26
C THR A 259 -14.32 11.12 -8.24
N GLY A 260 -13.79 9.93 -8.51
CA GLY A 260 -14.28 9.01 -9.55
C GLY A 260 -15.40 8.04 -9.14
N LEU A 261 -15.96 8.14 -7.92
CA LEU A 261 -16.88 7.12 -7.40
C LEU A 261 -18.33 7.22 -7.92
N ALA A 262 -18.74 8.38 -8.42
CA ALA A 262 -20.16 8.72 -8.59
C ALA A 262 -20.73 8.46 -9.99
N SER A 263 -20.18 7.48 -10.72
CA SER A 263 -20.56 7.22 -12.12
C SER A 263 -22.06 7.00 -12.28
N GLY A 264 -22.71 7.82 -13.12
CA GLY A 264 -24.15 7.75 -13.41
C GLY A 264 -25.07 8.52 -12.45
N SER A 265 -24.55 9.19 -11.41
CA SER A 265 -25.38 9.91 -10.42
C SER A 265 -25.53 11.41 -10.69
N GLY A 266 -24.94 11.94 -11.77
CA GLY A 266 -24.88 13.38 -12.05
C GLY A 266 -23.83 14.15 -11.25
N VAL A 267 -23.17 13.52 -10.28
CA VAL A 267 -21.89 14.00 -9.73
C VAL A 267 -20.78 13.54 -10.66
N VAL A 268 -19.96 14.48 -11.11
CA VAL A 268 -18.95 14.27 -12.16
C VAL A 268 -17.57 14.71 -11.67
N GLN A 269 -16.54 14.10 -12.27
CA GLN A 269 -15.14 14.46 -12.04
C GLN A 269 -14.56 15.20 -13.24
N ALA A 270 -13.52 16.00 -13.01
CA ALA A 270 -12.75 16.64 -14.06
C ALA A 270 -11.28 16.87 -13.64
N ASP A 271 -10.48 17.39 -14.58
CA ASP A 271 -9.05 17.70 -14.39
C ASP A 271 -8.26 16.52 -13.81
N GLN A 272 -8.40 15.35 -14.45
CA GLN A 272 -7.67 14.14 -14.06
C GLN A 272 -7.86 13.83 -12.58
N PHE A 273 -9.13 13.84 -12.15
CA PHE A 273 -9.58 13.55 -10.80
C PHE A 273 -9.23 14.57 -9.71
N THR A 274 -8.89 15.81 -10.09
CA THR A 274 -8.63 16.91 -9.13
C THR A 274 -9.82 17.85 -8.91
N TRP A 275 -10.93 17.65 -9.61
CA TRP A 275 -12.19 18.38 -9.39
C TRP A 275 -13.38 17.44 -9.34
N VAL A 276 -14.37 17.76 -8.51
CA VAL A 276 -15.66 17.07 -8.42
C VAL A 276 -16.81 18.08 -8.31
N GLY A 277 -17.92 17.83 -8.98
CA GLY A 277 -19.07 18.74 -8.93
C GLY A 277 -20.34 18.19 -9.60
N GLY A 278 -21.37 19.03 -9.69
CA GLY A 278 -22.67 18.67 -10.25
C GLY A 278 -23.60 19.88 -10.36
N ALA A 279 -24.64 19.77 -11.20
CA ALA A 279 -25.49 20.92 -11.58
C ALA A 279 -26.27 21.54 -10.41
N GLY A 280 -26.56 20.77 -9.36
CA GLY A 280 -27.30 21.27 -8.18
C GLY A 280 -26.43 21.70 -7.01
N LEU A 281 -25.10 21.68 -7.13
CA LEU A 281 -24.20 22.02 -6.02
C LEU A 281 -23.90 23.52 -5.98
N GLN A 282 -23.83 24.08 -4.77
CA GLN A 282 -23.29 25.41 -4.54
C GLN A 282 -21.82 25.26 -4.12
N SER A 283 -20.88 25.65 -4.99
CA SER A 283 -19.44 25.43 -4.79
C SER A 283 -18.92 25.92 -3.43
N THR A 284 -19.23 27.15 -3.05
CA THR A 284 -18.82 27.74 -1.76
C THR A 284 -19.28 26.91 -0.57
N ARG A 285 -20.57 26.51 -0.57
CA ARG A 285 -21.13 25.68 0.51
C ARG A 285 -20.54 24.27 0.50
N PHE A 286 -20.34 23.67 -0.67
CA PHE A 286 -19.77 22.34 -0.81
C PHE A 286 -18.31 22.27 -0.35
N ALA A 287 -17.47 23.21 -0.78
CA ALA A 287 -16.10 23.31 -0.30
C ALA A 287 -16.04 23.55 1.22
N ALA A 288 -16.92 24.39 1.78
CA ALA A 288 -17.00 24.62 3.23
C ALA A 288 -17.37 23.35 4.00
N LEU A 289 -18.37 22.58 3.54
CA LEU A 289 -18.74 21.30 4.16
C LEU A 289 -17.58 20.28 4.09
N LEU A 290 -16.89 20.19 2.96
CA LEU A 290 -15.76 19.28 2.79
C LEU A 290 -14.59 19.63 3.71
N ASN A 291 -14.21 20.91 3.80
CA ASN A 291 -13.17 21.37 4.71
C ASN A 291 -13.59 21.19 6.18
N GLY A 292 -14.89 21.32 6.48
CA GLY A 292 -15.45 21.08 7.82
C GLY A 292 -15.58 19.60 8.20
N ALA A 293 -15.41 18.66 7.27
CA ALA A 293 -15.58 17.23 7.52
C ALA A 293 -14.39 16.56 8.23
N GLY A 294 -13.30 17.28 8.48
CA GLY A 294 -12.12 16.76 9.18
C GLY A 294 -11.36 15.69 8.38
N LEU A 295 -11.30 15.85 7.05
CA LEU A 295 -10.56 14.96 6.15
C LEU A 295 -9.07 15.32 6.13
N PRO A 296 -8.17 14.46 6.66
CA PRO A 296 -6.75 14.81 6.75
C PRO A 296 -6.05 14.83 5.39
N GLY A 297 -5.03 15.69 5.26
CA GLY A 297 -4.12 15.70 4.10
C GLY A 297 -4.72 16.25 2.81
N VAL A 298 -5.88 16.91 2.88
CA VAL A 298 -6.56 17.52 1.74
C VAL A 298 -7.19 18.86 2.09
N THR A 299 -7.34 19.72 1.10
CA THR A 299 -8.16 20.94 1.16
C THR A 299 -9.02 21.06 -0.08
N PHE A 300 -10.10 21.84 0.04
CA PHE A 300 -11.09 22.03 -1.01
C PHE A 300 -11.30 23.51 -1.30
N ALA A 301 -11.09 23.92 -2.54
CA ALA A 301 -11.43 25.26 -3.01
C ALA A 301 -12.75 25.21 -3.80
N PRO A 302 -13.69 26.14 -3.58
CA PRO A 302 -14.91 26.20 -4.39
C PRO A 302 -14.55 26.55 -5.83
N GLU A 303 -15.14 25.83 -6.77
CA GLU A 303 -14.93 26.08 -8.20
C GLU A 303 -16.15 25.68 -9.02
N ASP A 304 -16.72 26.65 -9.74
CA ASP A 304 -17.82 26.44 -10.67
C ASP A 304 -17.30 26.19 -12.09
N ARG A 305 -18.01 25.34 -12.84
CA ARG A 305 -17.75 25.01 -14.24
C ARG A 305 -19.03 25.11 -15.06
N GLY A 306 -19.24 26.26 -15.68
CA GLY A 306 -20.51 26.57 -16.33
C GLY A 306 -21.65 26.47 -15.32
N THR A 307 -22.58 25.54 -15.54
CA THR A 307 -23.72 25.31 -14.63
C THR A 307 -23.41 24.33 -13.49
N LEU A 308 -22.19 23.79 -13.41
CA LEU A 308 -21.81 22.80 -12.41
C LEU A 308 -21.09 23.48 -11.25
N GLY A 309 -21.68 23.50 -10.07
CA GLY A 309 -20.94 23.86 -8.86
C GLY A 309 -20.11 22.69 -8.36
N GLY A 310 -18.92 22.97 -7.82
CA GLY A 310 -18.01 21.92 -7.39
C GLY A 310 -16.91 22.39 -6.46
N ALA A 311 -15.96 21.49 -6.25
CA ALA A 311 -14.77 21.74 -5.45
C ALA A 311 -13.53 21.17 -6.12
N ARG A 312 -12.46 21.96 -6.15
CA ARG A 312 -11.12 21.50 -6.49
C ARG A 312 -10.46 20.87 -5.26
N LEU A 313 -10.00 19.65 -5.42
CA LEU A 313 -9.23 18.88 -4.45
C LEU A 313 -7.73 19.23 -4.57
N THR A 314 -7.13 19.64 -3.46
CA THR A 314 -5.67 19.76 -3.32
C THR A 314 -5.19 18.79 -2.27
N ILE A 315 -4.22 17.93 -2.62
CA ILE A 315 -3.57 17.02 -1.66
C ILE A 315 -2.45 17.78 -0.96
N THR A 316 -2.55 17.94 0.35
CA THR A 316 -1.56 18.63 1.19
C THR A 316 -0.64 17.67 1.93
N ASP A 317 -1.09 16.44 2.19
CA ASP A 317 -0.28 15.38 2.80
C ASP A 317 -0.75 14.01 2.33
N TYR A 318 0.02 13.40 1.42
CA TYR A 318 -0.27 12.09 0.85
C TYR A 318 -0.29 10.95 1.87
N ARG A 319 0.41 11.06 3.01
CA ARG A 319 0.44 10.01 4.03
C ARG A 319 -0.81 10.01 4.92
N ARG A 320 -1.44 11.18 5.06
CA ARG A 320 -2.65 11.36 5.86
C ARG A 320 -3.93 11.29 5.01
N PHE A 321 -3.80 11.48 3.70
CA PHE A 321 -4.92 11.44 2.76
C PHE A 321 -5.43 10.00 2.54
N ASN A 322 -6.70 9.77 2.84
CA ASN A 322 -7.42 8.54 2.51
C ASN A 322 -8.42 8.82 1.37
N PRO A 323 -8.09 8.46 0.11
CA PRO A 323 -8.87 8.88 -1.04
C PRO A 323 -10.26 8.26 -1.12
N ALA A 324 -10.41 6.96 -0.81
CA ALA A 324 -11.72 6.30 -0.83
C ALA A 324 -12.67 6.87 0.24
N ARG A 325 -12.15 7.15 1.45
CA ARG A 325 -12.92 7.82 2.51
C ARG A 325 -13.37 9.20 2.07
N THR A 326 -12.46 10.01 1.55
CA THR A 326 -12.76 11.34 1.04
C THR A 326 -13.82 11.30 -0.07
N GLY A 327 -13.75 10.35 -0.99
CA GLY A 327 -14.74 10.25 -2.07
C GLY A 327 -16.13 9.87 -1.60
N LEU A 328 -16.24 9.01 -0.59
CA LEU A 328 -17.52 8.71 0.04
C LEU A 328 -18.08 9.95 0.75
N HIS A 329 -17.25 10.69 1.49
CA HIS A 329 -17.67 11.96 2.11
C HIS A 329 -18.17 12.97 1.08
N MET A 330 -17.44 13.13 -0.04
CA MET A 330 -17.88 13.99 -1.13
C MET A 330 -19.26 13.60 -1.63
N LEU A 331 -19.52 12.31 -1.82
CA LEU A 331 -20.79 11.83 -2.34
C LEU A 331 -21.95 12.06 -1.34
N PHE A 332 -21.76 11.73 -0.07
CA PHE A 332 -22.77 11.96 0.98
C PHE A 332 -23.04 13.46 1.20
N LEU A 333 -22.00 14.31 1.18
CA LEU A 333 -22.15 15.76 1.33
C LEU A 333 -22.71 16.44 0.09
N ALA A 334 -22.45 15.91 -1.11
CA ALA A 334 -23.14 16.34 -2.32
C ALA A 334 -24.64 16.02 -2.22
N ARG A 335 -24.97 14.81 -1.75
CA ARG A 335 -26.36 14.35 -1.59
C ARG A 335 -27.15 15.19 -0.58
N SER A 336 -26.51 15.68 0.48
CA SER A 336 -27.15 16.53 1.48
C SER A 336 -27.47 17.95 0.97
N GLN A 337 -26.80 18.42 -0.07
CA GLN A 337 -27.12 19.69 -0.73
C GLN A 337 -28.06 19.52 -1.92
N TRP A 338 -27.90 18.43 -2.67
CA TRP A 338 -28.59 18.19 -3.92
C TRP A 338 -29.07 16.75 -4.01
N GLN A 339 -30.38 16.57 -4.14
CA GLN A 339 -31.03 15.26 -4.33
C GLN A 339 -30.83 14.73 -5.75
N PHE A 340 -29.57 14.56 -6.18
CA PHE A 340 -29.25 14.04 -7.50
C PHE A 340 -29.78 12.61 -7.72
N PRO A 341 -30.17 12.22 -8.94
CA PRO A 341 -30.65 10.87 -9.20
C PRO A 341 -29.59 9.82 -8.81
N VAL A 342 -29.98 8.83 -8.00
CA VAL A 342 -29.13 7.68 -7.67
C VAL A 342 -29.61 6.50 -8.51
N PRO A 343 -28.82 5.98 -9.47
CA PRO A 343 -29.25 4.87 -10.30
C PRO A 343 -29.51 3.60 -9.47
N ARG A 344 -30.67 2.98 -9.62
CA ARG A 344 -31.03 1.72 -8.93
C ARG A 344 -30.81 0.50 -9.81
N SER A 345 -30.11 -0.51 -9.29
CA SER A 345 -30.01 -1.80 -9.95
C SER A 345 -31.32 -2.60 -9.91
N GLY A 346 -31.58 -3.33 -11.00
CA GLY A 346 -32.55 -4.42 -10.99
C GLY A 346 -32.01 -5.70 -10.33
N PRO A 347 -32.85 -6.73 -10.13
CA PRO A 347 -32.46 -7.96 -9.46
C PRO A 347 -31.44 -8.81 -10.24
N ALA A 348 -31.41 -8.70 -11.57
CA ALA A 348 -30.49 -9.49 -12.40
C ALA A 348 -29.14 -8.79 -12.63
N PRO A 349 -28.01 -9.52 -12.75
CA PRO A 349 -26.69 -8.94 -12.96
C PRO A 349 -26.58 -7.96 -14.14
N HIS A 350 -27.26 -8.26 -15.26
CA HIS A 350 -27.27 -7.40 -16.45
C HIS A 350 -28.03 -6.08 -16.23
N GLN A 351 -28.92 -6.02 -15.24
CA GLN A 351 -29.70 -4.84 -14.86
C GLN A 351 -28.98 -3.96 -13.84
N ARG A 352 -27.74 -4.32 -13.44
CA ARG A 352 -26.98 -3.52 -12.49
C ARG A 352 -26.46 -2.24 -13.11
N THR A 353 -26.68 -1.13 -12.43
CA THR A 353 -26.23 0.19 -12.86
C THR A 353 -24.71 0.30 -12.76
N MET A 354 -24.13 1.24 -13.51
CA MET A 354 -22.70 1.53 -13.39
C MET A 354 -22.34 2.00 -11.98
N PHE A 355 -23.22 2.75 -11.32
CA PHE A 355 -23.04 3.19 -9.94
C PHE A 355 -22.84 2.00 -8.99
N ASP A 356 -23.77 1.04 -9.00
CA ASP A 356 -23.70 -0.12 -8.09
C ASP A 356 -22.55 -1.08 -8.46
N ARG A 357 -22.17 -1.15 -9.75
CA ARG A 357 -20.95 -1.87 -10.17
C ARG A 357 -19.67 -1.21 -9.62
N HIS A 358 -19.60 0.11 -9.63
CA HIS A 358 -18.47 0.85 -9.04
C HIS A 358 -18.43 0.71 -7.52
N MET A 359 -19.59 0.76 -6.86
CA MET A 359 -19.71 0.61 -5.40
C MET A 359 -19.56 -0.84 -4.94
N GLY A 360 -19.82 -1.80 -5.82
CA GLY A 360 -19.74 -3.23 -5.52
C GLY A 360 -20.95 -3.75 -4.75
N SER A 361 -21.98 -2.92 -4.56
CA SER A 361 -23.26 -3.29 -3.97
C SER A 361 -24.34 -2.25 -4.29
N GLY A 362 -25.60 -2.63 -4.14
CA GLY A 362 -26.74 -1.71 -4.16
C GLY A 362 -26.95 -0.98 -2.82
N GLN A 363 -26.11 -1.22 -1.81
CA GLN A 363 -26.31 -0.64 -0.48
C GLN A 363 -26.00 0.85 -0.44
N VAL A 364 -24.93 1.28 -1.12
CA VAL A 364 -24.51 2.69 -1.13
C VAL A 364 -25.61 3.57 -1.73
N ALA A 365 -26.27 3.09 -2.79
CA ALA A 365 -27.40 3.80 -3.37
C ALA A 365 -28.53 4.02 -2.34
N ARG A 366 -28.89 2.97 -1.58
CA ARG A 366 -29.89 3.08 -0.49
C ARG A 366 -29.45 4.03 0.60
N TRP A 367 -28.18 4.02 1.00
CA TRP A 367 -27.66 4.93 2.04
C TRP A 367 -27.73 6.41 1.62
N LEU A 368 -27.54 6.71 0.34
CA LEU A 368 -27.71 8.05 -0.21
C LEU A 368 -29.17 8.47 -0.25
N GLU A 369 -30.09 7.55 -0.54
CA GLU A 369 -31.53 7.80 -0.49
C GLU A 369 -32.04 8.01 0.94
N GLU A 370 -31.49 7.28 1.91
CA GLU A 370 -31.71 7.48 3.35
C GLU A 370 -31.10 8.79 3.88
N ASN A 371 -30.36 9.54 3.06
CA ASN A 371 -29.62 10.75 3.44
C ASN A 371 -28.71 10.54 4.65
N LEU A 372 -28.03 9.38 4.70
CA LEU A 372 -27.06 9.11 5.76
C LEU A 372 -25.95 10.16 5.76
N SER A 373 -25.48 10.52 6.96
CA SER A 373 -24.24 11.29 7.10
C SER A 373 -23.05 10.46 6.62
N PRO A 374 -21.92 11.11 6.23
CA PRO A 374 -20.71 10.39 5.88
C PRO A 374 -20.27 9.38 6.94
N GLN A 375 -20.33 9.76 8.23
CA GLN A 375 -19.94 8.90 9.35
C GLN A 375 -20.87 7.70 9.52
N ALA A 376 -22.18 7.88 9.32
CA ALA A 376 -23.12 6.77 9.34
C ALA A 376 -22.87 5.81 8.17
N GLY A 377 -22.59 6.34 6.97
CA GLY A 377 -22.19 5.55 5.81
C GLY A 377 -20.90 4.75 6.05
N GLU A 378 -19.89 5.36 6.67
CA GLU A 378 -18.66 4.68 7.09
C GLU A 378 -18.95 3.47 7.97
N GLN A 379 -19.76 3.66 9.01
CA GLN A 379 -20.11 2.60 9.95
C GLN A 379 -20.77 1.39 9.26
N ARG A 380 -21.56 1.61 8.20
CA ARG A 380 -22.28 0.52 7.52
C ARG A 380 -21.36 -0.50 6.84
N TYR A 381 -20.21 -0.08 6.30
CA TYR A 381 -19.29 -1.00 5.64
C TYR A 381 -18.16 -1.52 6.54
N GLN A 382 -18.01 -1.02 7.77
CA GLN A 382 -16.88 -1.39 8.63
C GLN A 382 -16.79 -2.90 8.88
N ALA A 383 -17.92 -3.59 9.12
CA ALA A 383 -17.90 -5.03 9.38
C ALA A 383 -17.31 -5.82 8.20
N GLY A 384 -17.75 -5.51 6.97
CA GLY A 384 -17.20 -6.11 5.76
C GLY A 384 -15.73 -5.77 5.56
N LEU A 385 -15.35 -4.52 5.83
CA LEU A 385 -13.97 -4.06 5.70
C LEU A 385 -13.03 -4.77 6.69
N GLN A 386 -13.46 -4.99 7.94
CA GLN A 386 -12.69 -5.75 8.93
C GLN A 386 -12.58 -7.23 8.54
N ALA A 387 -13.64 -7.83 8.01
CA ALA A 387 -13.60 -9.19 7.48
C ALA A 387 -12.57 -9.31 6.34
N PHE A 388 -12.60 -8.38 5.38
CA PHE A 388 -11.61 -8.33 4.31
C PHE A 388 -10.18 -8.16 4.83
N ARG A 389 -9.96 -7.24 5.79
CA ARG A 389 -8.66 -7.01 6.43
C ARG A 389 -8.09 -8.29 7.04
N LYS A 390 -8.92 -9.13 7.66
CA LYS A 390 -8.51 -10.42 8.23
C LYS A 390 -8.17 -11.44 7.15
N VAL A 391 -8.98 -11.54 6.10
CA VAL A 391 -8.73 -12.49 5.01
C VAL A 391 -7.45 -12.15 4.25
N ARG A 392 -7.21 -10.87 3.95
CA ARG A 392 -6.06 -10.47 3.14
C ARG A 392 -4.71 -10.76 3.82
N GLU A 393 -4.65 -10.84 5.15
CA GLU A 393 -3.41 -11.09 5.91
C GLU A 393 -2.69 -12.36 5.45
N GLN A 394 -3.43 -13.37 4.98
CA GLN A 394 -2.90 -14.63 4.47
C GLN A 394 -2.14 -14.48 3.15
N TYR A 395 -2.35 -13.38 2.43
CA TYR A 395 -1.84 -13.16 1.07
C TYR A 395 -0.84 -12.01 1.02
N LEU A 396 -0.54 -11.38 2.16
CA LEU A 396 0.41 -10.28 2.21
C LEU A 396 1.83 -10.81 2.05
N LEU A 397 2.57 -10.19 1.14
CA LEU A 397 3.96 -10.49 0.87
C LEU A 397 4.85 -9.56 1.70
N TYR A 398 4.44 -8.31 1.86
CA TYR A 398 5.26 -7.27 2.46
C TYR A 398 4.75 -6.90 3.84
N GLY A 399 5.69 -6.72 4.75
CA GLY A 399 5.41 -6.22 6.07
C GLY A 399 5.44 -4.69 6.13
N PHE A 400 5.00 -4.16 7.27
CA PHE A 400 5.33 -2.81 7.72
C PHE A 400 6.86 -2.64 7.86
N ARG A 401 7.38 -1.41 7.88
CA ARG A 401 8.78 -1.10 8.15
C ARG A 401 9.10 -1.63 9.54
N GLY A 402 9.89 -2.70 9.57
CA GLY A 402 10.18 -3.45 10.79
C GLY A 402 9.42 -4.77 10.93
N GLU A 403 8.42 -5.09 10.11
CA GLU A 403 7.96 -6.47 9.93
C GLU A 403 8.96 -7.20 9.00
N GLY A 404 9.69 -8.15 9.60
CA GLY A 404 10.99 -8.64 9.13
C GLY A 404 12.18 -7.93 9.80
N GLY A 405 11.91 -6.84 10.52
CA GLY A 405 12.83 -6.13 11.39
C GLY A 405 12.62 -6.47 12.87
N GLN A 406 13.47 -5.88 13.70
CA GLN A 406 13.55 -6.19 15.12
C GLN A 406 12.70 -5.21 15.90
N PRO A 407 11.92 -5.66 16.89
CA PRO A 407 11.13 -4.75 17.70
C PRO A 407 12.05 -3.73 18.36
N SER A 408 11.67 -2.46 18.34
CA SER A 408 12.34 -1.39 19.07
C SER A 408 11.57 -1.06 20.35
N LEU A 409 12.25 -0.40 21.30
CA LEU A 409 11.65 0.07 22.54
C LEU A 409 11.66 1.60 22.53
N VAL A 410 10.48 2.20 22.64
CA VAL A 410 10.29 3.64 22.87
C VAL A 410 9.81 3.82 24.30
N VAL A 411 10.48 4.63 25.12
CA VAL A 411 10.02 4.98 26.47
C VAL A 411 9.87 6.49 26.55
N ASN A 412 8.69 6.96 26.94
CA ASN A 412 8.37 8.39 27.09
C ASN A 412 8.73 9.23 25.84
N GLY A 413 8.48 8.68 24.66
CA GLY A 413 8.77 9.35 23.38
C GLY A 413 10.21 9.20 22.87
N HIS A 414 11.11 8.59 23.65
CA HIS A 414 12.52 8.41 23.28
C HIS A 414 12.83 6.97 22.85
N ASN A 415 13.54 6.81 21.74
CA ASN A 415 14.09 5.51 21.34
C ASN A 415 15.19 5.07 22.32
N VAL A 416 15.02 3.88 22.91
CA VAL A 416 16.00 3.32 23.85
C VAL A 416 17.04 2.51 23.08
N HIS A 417 18.32 2.79 23.32
CA HIS A 417 19.40 1.94 22.82
C HIS A 417 19.46 0.64 23.63
N LEU A 418 19.46 -0.49 22.93
CA LEU A 418 19.37 -1.81 23.55
C LEU A 418 20.64 -2.63 23.30
N PRO A 419 21.31 -3.11 24.36
CA PRO A 419 22.56 -3.88 24.20
C PRO A 419 22.32 -5.25 23.56
N VAL A 420 21.09 -5.78 23.66
CA VAL A 420 20.64 -6.98 22.97
C VAL A 420 19.29 -6.67 22.34
N ARG A 421 19.12 -7.13 21.10
CA ARG A 421 17.96 -6.86 20.26
C ARG A 421 16.69 -7.47 20.86
N PRO A 422 15.58 -6.72 20.99
CA PRO A 422 14.28 -7.29 21.34
C PRO A 422 13.81 -8.31 20.33
N PHE A 423 12.84 -9.11 20.74
CA PHE A 423 12.15 -10.05 19.86
C PHE A 423 10.75 -10.33 20.40
N ILE A 424 9.91 -10.91 19.55
CA ILE A 424 8.57 -11.37 19.93
C ILE A 424 8.63 -12.87 20.18
N ALA A 425 8.09 -13.34 21.30
CA ALA A 425 7.83 -14.75 21.58
C ALA A 425 6.47 -14.88 22.27
N ASN A 426 5.67 -15.86 21.84
CA ASN A 426 4.28 -16.06 22.30
C ASN A 426 3.46 -14.75 22.30
N ASP A 427 3.53 -13.98 21.20
CA ASP A 427 2.86 -12.67 21.06
C ASP A 427 3.21 -11.65 22.15
N ARG A 428 4.37 -11.78 22.78
CA ARG A 428 4.91 -10.82 23.75
C ARG A 428 6.27 -10.34 23.30
N THR A 429 6.51 -9.04 23.39
CA THR A 429 7.83 -8.45 23.13
C THR A 429 8.71 -8.63 24.35
N LEU A 430 9.87 -9.26 24.18
CA LEU A 430 10.89 -9.40 25.22
C LEU A 430 12.03 -8.42 24.99
N VAL A 431 12.41 -7.71 26.05
CA VAL A 431 13.47 -6.69 26.03
C VAL A 431 14.51 -6.95 27.12
N PRO A 432 15.76 -6.46 26.98
CA PRO A 432 16.77 -6.58 28.03
C PRO A 432 16.35 -5.83 29.31
N VAL A 433 16.30 -6.52 30.44
CA VAL A 433 15.73 -5.98 31.69
C VAL A 433 16.37 -4.66 32.14
N ARG A 434 17.70 -4.55 32.08
CA ARG A 434 18.41 -3.35 32.58
C ARG A 434 18.07 -2.11 31.76
N ALA A 435 17.91 -2.26 30.45
CA ALA A 435 17.58 -1.14 29.57
C ALA A 435 16.14 -0.65 29.80
N LEU A 436 15.21 -1.56 30.08
CA LEU A 436 13.84 -1.19 30.43
C LEU A 436 13.76 -0.56 31.83
N ALA A 437 14.34 -1.21 32.84
CA ALA A 437 14.27 -0.77 34.22
C ALA A 437 14.92 0.60 34.46
N GLN A 438 16.07 0.86 33.83
CA GLN A 438 16.74 2.17 33.91
C GLN A 438 15.85 3.31 33.40
N GLN A 439 15.16 3.10 32.28
CA GLN A 439 14.25 4.11 31.69
C GLN A 439 13.00 4.34 32.54
N LEU A 440 12.65 3.36 33.36
CA LEU A 440 11.54 3.42 34.31
C LEU A 440 12.02 3.78 35.74
N GLY A 441 13.29 4.12 35.96
CA GLY A 441 13.80 4.45 37.30
C GLY A 441 13.77 3.29 38.30
N ALA A 442 13.74 2.05 37.83
CA ALA A 442 13.73 0.84 38.66
C ALA A 442 15.14 0.26 38.85
N GLN A 443 15.41 -0.29 40.04
CA GLN A 443 16.62 -1.04 40.33
C GLN A 443 16.47 -2.49 39.91
N VAL A 444 17.58 -3.12 39.46
CA VAL A 444 17.58 -4.52 39.00
C VAL A 444 18.68 -5.30 39.69
N THR A 445 18.28 -6.37 40.38
CA THR A 445 19.18 -7.30 41.06
C THR A 445 19.10 -8.67 40.38
N TRP A 446 20.25 -9.24 40.06
CA TRP A 446 20.35 -10.62 39.56
C TRP A 446 20.69 -11.56 40.71
N ILE A 447 19.86 -12.58 40.92
CA ILE A 447 20.06 -13.61 41.94
C ILE A 447 20.59 -14.86 41.25
N GLY A 448 21.91 -15.04 41.27
CA GLY A 448 22.60 -16.05 40.47
C GLY A 448 22.22 -17.49 40.79
N GLN A 449 22.12 -17.84 42.07
CA GLN A 449 21.77 -19.20 42.52
C GLN A 449 20.36 -19.63 42.09
N GLU A 450 19.45 -18.67 41.99
CA GLU A 450 18.04 -18.90 41.65
C GLU A 450 17.73 -18.63 40.18
N ARG A 451 18.71 -18.16 39.41
CA ARG A 451 18.54 -17.64 38.04
C ARG A 451 17.34 -16.68 37.97
N ALA A 452 17.26 -15.75 38.90
CA ALA A 452 16.14 -14.84 39.05
C ALA A 452 16.55 -13.38 38.85
N VAL A 453 15.62 -12.59 38.33
CA VAL A 453 15.72 -11.14 38.24
C VAL A 453 14.72 -10.53 39.21
N VAL A 454 15.20 -9.64 40.08
CA VAL A 454 14.38 -8.84 40.98
C VAL A 454 14.41 -7.39 40.51
N ILE A 455 13.25 -6.78 40.32
CA ILE A 455 13.08 -5.40 39.86
C ILE A 455 12.33 -4.63 40.94
N GLU A 456 12.88 -3.49 41.36
CA GLU A 456 12.33 -2.70 42.48
C GLU A 456 12.16 -1.24 42.10
N ARG A 457 10.98 -0.67 42.41
CA ARG A 457 10.69 0.75 42.23
C ARG A 457 9.51 1.15 43.11
N ASP A 458 9.60 2.27 43.81
CA ASP A 458 8.48 2.90 44.52
C ASP A 458 7.66 1.91 45.39
N GLY A 459 8.35 0.99 46.10
CA GLY A 459 7.74 -0.03 46.94
C GLY A 459 7.17 -1.26 46.21
N THR A 460 7.26 -1.30 44.88
CA THR A 460 6.91 -2.47 44.06
C THR A 460 8.14 -3.34 43.82
N THR A 461 8.06 -4.62 44.16
CA THR A 461 9.08 -5.65 43.91
C THR A 461 8.53 -6.72 42.98
N ILE A 462 9.18 -6.90 41.83
CA ILE A 462 8.85 -7.91 40.82
C ILE A 462 9.99 -8.92 40.75
N ARG A 463 9.72 -10.18 41.06
CA ARG A 463 10.68 -11.29 40.93
C ARG A 463 10.26 -12.22 39.80
N LEU A 464 11.15 -12.42 38.83
CA LEU A 464 10.96 -13.32 37.69
C LEU A 464 12.10 -14.34 37.61
N VAL A 465 11.78 -15.63 37.48
CA VAL A 465 12.77 -16.71 37.33
C VAL A 465 12.94 -17.05 35.85
N ILE A 466 14.19 -17.17 35.38
CA ILE A 466 14.49 -17.55 34.00
C ILE A 466 13.89 -18.93 33.68
N GLY A 467 13.07 -19.00 32.63
CA GLY A 467 12.39 -20.20 32.17
C GLY A 467 11.04 -20.47 32.86
N SER A 468 10.67 -19.71 33.89
CA SER A 468 9.39 -19.87 34.58
C SER A 468 8.27 -19.08 33.91
N SER A 469 7.08 -19.67 33.79
CA SER A 469 5.86 -18.96 33.41
C SER A 469 5.14 -18.33 34.62
N GLN A 470 5.82 -18.24 35.77
CA GLN A 470 5.33 -17.58 36.98
C GLN A 470 6.27 -16.44 37.39
N ALA A 471 5.68 -15.34 37.82
CA ALA A 471 6.35 -14.21 38.46
C ALA A 471 5.74 -13.95 39.84
N VAL A 472 6.48 -13.27 40.71
CA VAL A 472 5.98 -12.81 42.01
C VAL A 472 6.04 -11.28 42.03
N VAL A 473 4.92 -10.61 42.30
CA VAL A 473 4.85 -9.16 42.48
C VAL A 473 4.35 -8.87 43.89
N ASN A 474 5.14 -8.17 44.70
CA ASN A 474 4.82 -7.85 46.10
C ASN A 474 4.38 -9.07 46.94
N GLY A 475 5.00 -10.22 46.70
CA GLY A 475 4.68 -11.48 47.38
C GLY A 475 3.54 -12.30 46.75
N PHE A 476 2.80 -11.76 45.78
CA PHE A 476 1.72 -12.47 45.09
C PHE A 476 2.17 -13.10 43.78
N ALA A 477 1.73 -14.33 43.49
CA ALA A 477 2.07 -15.04 42.27
C ALA A 477 1.20 -14.62 41.06
N TYR A 478 1.83 -14.44 39.91
CA TYR A 478 1.22 -14.09 38.62
C TYR A 478 1.66 -15.07 37.53
N ARG A 479 0.77 -15.33 36.58
CA ARG A 479 1.11 -16.11 35.38
C ARG A 479 1.64 -15.19 34.28
N LEU A 480 2.67 -15.64 33.58
CA LEU A 480 3.26 -14.97 32.43
C LEU A 480 2.82 -15.65 31.13
N ASP A 481 2.45 -14.86 30.14
CA ASP A 481 2.18 -15.33 28.77
C ASP A 481 3.46 -15.75 28.02
N ALA A 482 4.60 -15.16 28.41
CA ALA A 482 5.91 -15.52 27.91
C ALA A 482 6.91 -15.59 29.08
N ALA A 483 7.67 -16.68 29.17
CA ALA A 483 8.67 -16.85 30.20
C ALA A 483 9.90 -15.94 29.97
N PRO A 484 10.54 -15.43 31.04
CA PRO A 484 11.85 -14.80 30.97
C PRO A 484 12.90 -15.74 30.37
N ILE A 485 13.78 -15.25 29.51
CA ILE A 485 14.88 -16.07 28.97
C ILE A 485 16.23 -15.36 29.07
N ILE A 486 17.32 -16.11 28.92
CA ILE A 486 18.64 -15.53 28.67
C ILE A 486 18.92 -15.60 27.18
N ARG A 487 19.37 -14.48 26.59
CA ARG A 487 19.82 -14.40 25.19
C ARG A 487 21.04 -13.49 25.11
N HIS A 488 22.13 -13.97 24.53
CA HIS A 488 23.42 -13.27 24.46
C HIS A 488 23.84 -12.68 25.82
N ASP A 489 23.84 -13.51 26.87
CA ASP A 489 24.19 -13.12 28.25
C ASP A 489 23.39 -11.93 28.82
N ARG A 490 22.15 -11.75 28.37
CA ARG A 490 21.20 -10.79 28.93
C ARG A 490 19.89 -11.47 29.28
N ALA A 491 19.35 -11.12 30.44
CA ALA A 491 17.98 -11.49 30.82
C ALA A 491 16.97 -10.67 30.01
N MET A 492 16.12 -11.36 29.28
CA MET A 492 15.09 -10.84 28.40
C MET A 492 13.73 -11.07 29.05
N LEU A 493 12.98 -10.00 29.30
CA LEU A 493 11.71 -10.05 30.05
C LEU A 493 10.54 -9.53 29.21
N PRO A 494 9.31 -10.04 29.43
CA PRO A 494 8.10 -9.49 28.79
C PRO A 494 7.90 -8.03 29.17
N VAL A 495 8.07 -7.13 28.20
CA VAL A 495 8.05 -5.68 28.43
C VAL A 495 6.75 -5.20 29.07
N ARG A 496 5.61 -5.70 28.58
CA ARG A 496 4.28 -5.33 29.03
C ARG A 496 4.08 -5.64 30.52
N PHE A 497 4.36 -6.89 30.90
CA PHE A 497 4.19 -7.35 32.27
C PHE A 497 5.00 -6.50 33.25
N VAL A 498 6.28 -6.27 32.96
CA VAL A 498 7.16 -5.48 33.83
C VAL A 498 6.71 -4.02 33.87
N SER A 499 6.49 -3.39 32.71
CA SER A 499 6.16 -1.97 32.63
C SER A 499 4.80 -1.62 33.26
N GLU A 500 3.77 -2.45 33.06
CA GLU A 500 2.42 -2.20 33.61
C GLU A 500 2.42 -2.32 35.14
N HIS A 501 3.13 -3.29 35.72
CA HIS A 501 3.27 -3.40 37.19
C HIS A 501 4.11 -2.28 37.80
N LEU A 502 4.98 -1.63 37.01
CA LEU A 502 5.71 -0.42 37.42
C LEU A 502 4.93 0.88 37.12
N GLY A 503 3.65 0.80 36.79
CA GLY A 503 2.76 1.95 36.60
C GLY A 503 2.88 2.64 35.23
N ALA A 504 3.47 1.99 34.22
CA ALA A 504 3.54 2.51 32.86
C ALA A 504 2.49 1.89 31.94
N ARG A 505 2.03 2.65 30.94
CA ARG A 505 1.19 2.14 29.85
C ARG A 505 2.05 1.55 28.74
N VAL A 506 1.60 0.45 28.13
CA VAL A 506 2.30 -0.20 27.01
C VAL A 506 1.40 -0.36 25.80
N ASP A 507 1.80 0.28 24.69
CA ASP A 507 1.14 0.19 23.40
C ASP A 507 2.06 -0.46 22.36
N TRP A 508 1.49 -1.26 21.46
CA TRP A 508 2.23 -1.79 20.31
C TRP A 508 1.96 -0.91 19.09
N CYS A 509 3.00 -0.26 18.58
CA CYS A 509 2.92 0.52 17.35
C CYS A 509 3.29 -0.37 16.16
N ARG A 510 2.27 -0.94 15.50
CA ARG A 510 2.47 -1.77 14.30
C ARG A 510 3.18 -1.01 13.18
N ALA A 511 2.96 0.31 13.07
CA ALA A 511 3.55 1.16 12.03
C ALA A 511 5.06 1.45 12.21
N THR A 512 5.60 1.34 13.43
CA THR A 512 7.04 1.53 13.69
C THR A 512 7.73 0.26 14.19
N TYR A 513 6.97 -0.85 14.27
CA TYR A 513 7.38 -2.10 14.88
C TYR A 513 8.02 -1.90 16.26
N ALA A 514 7.43 -0.99 17.05
CA ALA A 514 7.95 -0.57 18.34
C ALA A 514 6.96 -0.93 19.44
N VAL A 515 7.50 -1.35 20.58
CA VAL A 515 6.76 -1.27 21.83
C VAL A 515 6.96 0.12 22.43
N VAL A 516 5.86 0.82 22.68
CA VAL A 516 5.84 2.17 23.23
C VAL A 516 5.40 2.08 24.69
N VAL A 517 6.26 2.54 25.60
CA VAL A 517 6.04 2.58 27.03
C VAL A 517 5.90 4.05 27.46
N SER A 518 4.88 4.37 28.24
CA SER A 518 4.61 5.75 28.70
C SER A 518 4.29 5.78 30.19
N THR A 519 5.01 6.59 30.96
CA THR A 519 4.76 6.81 32.40
C THR A 519 3.91 8.06 32.61
N ALA A 520 3.01 8.04 33.60
CA ALA A 520 2.26 9.24 33.98
C ALA A 520 3.22 10.34 34.45
N GLY A 521 3.22 11.49 33.77
CA GLY A 521 4.05 12.67 34.09
C GLY A 521 4.98 13.16 32.98
N ALA A 522 5.15 12.43 31.88
CA ALA A 522 6.06 12.79 30.77
C ALA A 522 5.40 13.65 29.66
N GLY A 523 4.20 14.19 29.90
CA GLY A 523 3.46 15.02 28.96
C GLY A 523 2.81 16.19 29.68
N ARG A 524 3.59 17.24 29.95
CA ARG A 524 3.12 18.61 30.05
C ARG A 524 4.06 19.50 29.26
#